data_AF-A0A1Y2HI13-F1
#
_entry.id   AF-A0A1Y2HI13-F1
#
_cell.length_a   1.000
_cell.length_b   1.000
_cell.length_c   1.000
_cell.angle_alpha   90.00
_cell.angle_beta   90.00
_cell.angle_gamma   90.00
#
_symmetry.space_group_name_H-M   'P 1'
#
loop_
_entity.id
_entity.type
_entity.pdbx_description
1 polymer ?
#
loop_
_entity_poly.entity_id
_entity_poly.type
_entity_poly.pdbx_seq_one_letter_code
_entity_poly.pdbx_strand_id
1 'polypeptide(L)'
;MDAITAHYEAKCRKPIVRFSTLIGNVYGLDKVFRILVYSLSLLEAYLRRRHGSTNLAPKLKALVTAVSDTRIAMRMFGTLPSIDYALVRQYNPTPLIRLQNATMVIYHPCELMYWLGAHKIVTMSPLANDRWSRACCIAWSAWIVLELWSLWGSYKSAKRAIRDAQTKEDKAKAQDVLKDVYLRIVAQACDLPMAIHWSLPSYPLPAELVSLFGVVGGLAGGIRMWNATSA
;
A
#
# COMPACT_ATOMS: atom_id res chain seq x y z
N MET A 1 3.86 30.25 31.36
CA MET A 1 3.33 29.02 30.75
C MET A 1 3.87 27.88 31.59
N ASP A 2 3.00 27.21 32.34
CA ASP A 2 3.44 26.41 33.47
C ASP A 2 3.93 25.03 33.01
N ALA A 3 4.81 24.40 33.80
CA ALA A 3 5.51 23.16 33.43
C ALA A 3 4.57 22.02 33.02
N ILE A 4 3.35 22.00 33.58
CA ILE A 4 2.29 21.04 33.23
C ILE A 4 1.82 21.30 31.79
N THR A 5 1.49 22.54 31.45
CA THR A 5 1.07 22.93 30.10
C THR A 5 2.15 22.63 29.06
N ALA A 6 3.42 22.93 29.37
CA ALA A 6 4.55 22.60 28.49
C ALA A 6 4.74 21.08 28.30
N HIS A 7 4.51 20.28 29.34
CA HIS A 7 4.58 18.82 29.27
C HIS A 7 3.45 18.22 28.41
N TYR A 8 2.21 18.68 28.59
CA TYR A 8 1.06 18.24 27.78
C TYR A 8 1.19 18.69 26.33
N GLU A 9 1.66 19.92 26.10
CA GLU A 9 1.92 20.42 24.76
C GLU A 9 2.99 19.59 24.06
N ALA A 10 4.11 19.27 24.72
CA ALA A 10 5.14 18.40 24.15
C ALA A 10 4.62 16.98 23.85
N LYS A 11 3.80 16.40 24.73
CA LYS A 11 3.28 15.04 24.59
C LYS A 11 2.20 14.91 23.52
N CYS A 12 1.36 15.93 23.33
CA CYS A 12 0.32 15.96 22.31
C CYS A 12 0.82 16.45 20.95
N ARG A 13 1.73 17.44 20.93
CA ARG A 13 2.28 18.02 19.71
C ARG A 13 3.05 17.00 18.89
N LYS A 14 3.86 16.14 19.53
CA LYS A 14 4.69 15.16 18.79
C LYS A 14 3.84 14.15 18.00
N PRO A 15 2.83 13.46 18.57
CA PRO A 15 1.92 12.61 17.80
C PRO A 15 1.15 13.36 16.71
N ILE A 16 0.65 14.57 16.99
CA ILE A 16 -0.10 15.38 16.02
C ILE A 16 0.78 15.75 14.83
N VAL A 17 2.00 16.25 15.07
CA VAL A 17 2.96 16.59 14.01
C VAL A 17 3.27 15.36 13.18
N ARG A 18 3.58 14.22 13.81
CA ARG A 18 3.88 12.97 13.09
C ARG A 18 2.70 12.50 12.24
N PHE A 19 1.49 12.55 12.79
CA PHE A 19 0.29 12.18 12.04
C PHE A 19 0.05 13.13 10.87
N SER A 20 0.21 14.44 11.08
CA SER A 20 0.13 15.46 10.02
C SER A 20 1.16 15.22 8.93
N THR A 21 2.40 14.89 9.27
CA THR A 21 3.45 14.54 8.30
C THR A 21 3.09 13.26 7.53
N LEU A 22 2.55 12.25 8.22
CA LEU A 22 2.12 11.00 7.60
C LEU A 22 1.02 11.25 6.56
N ILE A 23 -0.03 11.98 6.91
CA ILE A 23 -1.18 12.21 6.01
C ILE A 23 -0.93 13.33 4.98
N GLY A 24 0.05 14.20 5.21
CA GLY A 24 0.48 15.20 4.23
C GLY A 24 1.18 14.58 3.03
N ASN A 25 1.65 13.34 3.14
CA ASN A 25 2.18 12.54 2.04
C ASN A 25 1.06 11.66 1.45
N VAL A 26 0.82 11.76 0.14
CA VAL A 26 -0.17 10.96 -0.60
C VAL A 26 -0.03 9.45 -0.33
N TYR A 27 1.19 8.93 -0.24
CA TYR A 27 1.43 7.51 0.04
C TYR A 27 1.12 7.14 1.48
N GLY A 28 1.38 8.03 2.45
CA GLY A 28 1.02 7.83 3.85
C GLY A 28 -0.49 7.87 4.05
N LEU A 29 -1.16 8.85 3.41
CA LEU A 29 -2.62 8.94 3.38
C LEU A 29 -3.28 7.69 2.75
N ASP A 30 -2.72 7.16 1.65
CA ASP A 30 -3.22 5.89 1.07
C ASP A 30 -3.15 4.73 2.07
N LYS A 31 -2.12 4.64 2.93
CA LYS A 31 -2.06 3.59 3.96
C LYS A 31 -3.16 3.75 5.01
N VAL A 32 -3.44 4.97 5.45
CA VAL A 32 -4.54 5.26 6.38
C VAL A 32 -5.88 4.87 5.75
N PHE A 33 -6.14 5.31 4.51
CA PHE A 33 -7.36 4.96 3.80
C PHE A 33 -7.48 3.47 3.51
N ARG A 34 -6.37 2.80 3.20
CA ARG A 34 -6.33 1.35 3.03
C ARG A 34 -6.77 0.62 4.30
N ILE A 35 -6.19 0.97 5.44
CA ILE A 35 -6.53 0.36 6.73
C ILE A 35 -8.01 0.60 7.02
N LEU A 36 -8.50 1.84 6.83
CA LEU A 36 -9.90 2.20 7.03
C LEU A 36 -10.83 1.36 6.16
N VAL A 37 -10.63 1.36 4.84
CA VAL A 37 -11.44 0.62 3.86
C VAL A 37 -11.56 -0.85 4.25
N TYR A 38 -10.44 -1.53 4.46
CA TYR A 38 -10.49 -2.97 4.70
C TYR A 38 -10.94 -3.33 6.11
N SER A 39 -10.70 -2.48 7.11
CA SER A 39 -11.25 -2.69 8.46
C SER A 39 -12.77 -2.55 8.47
N LEU A 40 -13.30 -1.56 7.74
CA LEU A 40 -14.74 -1.36 7.60
C LEU A 40 -15.39 -2.49 6.79
N SER A 41 -14.72 -3.04 5.77
CA SER A 41 -15.21 -4.23 5.07
C SER A 41 -15.29 -5.46 5.97
N LEU A 42 -14.29 -5.69 6.83
CA LEU A 42 -14.35 -6.77 7.83
C LEU A 42 -15.48 -6.56 8.84
N LEU A 43 -15.66 -5.32 9.30
CA LEU A 43 -16.75 -4.96 10.21
C LEU A 43 -18.13 -5.17 9.56
N GLU A 44 -18.30 -4.77 8.30
CA GLU A 44 -19.54 -4.99 7.53
C GLU A 44 -19.86 -6.48 7.42
N ALA A 45 -18.87 -7.31 7.05
CA ALA A 45 -19.03 -8.76 6.98
C ALA A 45 -19.38 -9.38 8.34
N TYR A 46 -18.71 -8.94 9.41
CA TYR A 46 -19.01 -9.37 10.78
C TYR A 46 -20.45 -9.02 11.19
N LEU A 47 -20.85 -7.76 11.00
CA LEU A 47 -22.19 -7.28 11.36
C LEU A 47 -23.28 -8.04 10.61
N ARG A 48 -23.08 -8.32 9.32
CA ARG A 48 -24.04 -9.11 8.53
C ARG A 48 -24.19 -10.54 9.03
N ARG A 49 -23.08 -11.18 9.41
CA ARG A 49 -23.10 -12.54 9.96
C ARG A 49 -23.76 -12.60 11.34
N ARG A 50 -23.51 -11.61 12.20
CA ARG A 50 -23.96 -11.63 13.59
C ARG A 50 -25.37 -11.08 13.80
N HIS A 51 -25.74 -10.05 13.06
CA HIS A 51 -26.96 -9.26 13.29
C HIS A 51 -27.89 -9.20 12.05
N GLY A 52 -27.53 -9.87 10.95
CA GLY A 52 -28.30 -9.82 9.71
C GLY A 52 -28.24 -8.45 9.03
N SER A 53 -29.29 -8.11 8.27
CA SER A 53 -29.37 -6.86 7.51
C SER A 53 -29.68 -5.68 8.43
N THR A 54 -28.64 -5.08 9.02
CA THR A 54 -28.76 -3.82 9.77
C THR A 54 -28.70 -2.64 8.82
N ASN A 55 -29.33 -1.51 9.19
CA ASN A 55 -29.20 -0.23 8.45
C ASN A 55 -27.77 0.33 8.45
N LEU A 56 -26.86 -0.25 9.24
CA LEU A 56 -25.46 0.16 9.33
C LEU A 56 -24.62 -0.43 8.19
N ALA A 57 -24.86 -1.69 7.79
CA ALA A 57 -24.06 -2.35 6.76
C ALA A 57 -24.07 -1.59 5.40
N PRO A 58 -25.22 -1.12 4.87
CA PRO A 58 -25.23 -0.29 3.66
C PRO A 58 -24.48 1.02 3.82
N LYS A 59 -24.53 1.67 5.00
CA LYS A 59 -23.81 2.92 5.27
C LYS A 59 -22.30 2.71 5.30
N LEU A 60 -21.85 1.63 5.94
CA LEU A 60 -20.43 1.24 5.93
C LEU A 60 -19.95 0.95 4.51
N LYS A 61 -20.75 0.20 3.74
CA LYS A 61 -20.44 -0.08 2.33
C LYS A 61 -20.31 1.19 1.50
N ALA A 62 -21.21 2.16 1.66
CA ALA A 62 -21.13 3.44 0.95
C ALA A 62 -19.84 4.21 1.29
N LEU A 63 -19.45 4.26 2.57
CA LEU A 63 -18.20 4.88 3.01
C LEU A 63 -16.97 4.14 2.44
N VAL A 64 -16.98 2.80 2.48
CA VAL A 64 -15.93 1.95 1.89
C VAL A 64 -15.76 2.23 0.41
N THR A 65 -16.86 2.34 -0.34
CA THR A 65 -16.84 2.66 -1.77
C THR A 65 -16.24 4.04 -2.04
N ALA A 66 -16.71 5.08 -1.33
CA ALA A 66 -16.22 6.44 -1.53
C ALA A 66 -14.72 6.59 -1.22
N VAL A 67 -14.26 6.00 -0.10
CA VAL A 67 -12.84 6.05 0.27
C VAL A 67 -11.99 5.20 -0.67
N SER A 68 -12.48 4.04 -1.11
CA SER A 68 -11.76 3.19 -2.08
C SER A 68 -11.57 3.90 -3.43
N ASP A 69 -12.61 4.59 -3.91
CA ASP A 69 -12.55 5.39 -5.13
C ASP A 69 -11.53 6.53 -5.00
N THR A 70 -11.56 7.25 -3.87
CA THR A 70 -10.59 8.31 -3.56
C THR A 70 -9.15 7.79 -3.61
N ARG A 71 -8.89 6.59 -3.10
CA ARG A 71 -7.56 5.98 -3.15
C ARG A 71 -7.09 5.72 -4.60
N ILE A 72 -7.98 5.29 -5.49
CA ILE A 72 -7.65 5.10 -6.92
C ILE A 72 -7.38 6.48 -7.55
N ALA A 73 -8.26 7.45 -7.30
CA ALA A 73 -8.12 8.80 -7.83
C ALA A 73 -6.77 9.45 -7.45
N MET A 74 -6.34 9.29 -6.19
CA MET A 74 -5.03 9.77 -5.72
C MET A 74 -3.86 9.10 -6.46
N ARG A 75 -3.98 7.83 -6.85
CA ARG A 75 -2.92 7.09 -7.56
C ARG A 75 -2.87 7.35 -9.06
N MET A 76 -3.89 7.98 -9.66
CA MET A 76 -3.90 8.35 -11.08
C MET A 76 -2.73 9.26 -11.45
N PHE A 77 -2.24 10.06 -10.51
CA PHE A 77 -1.06 10.90 -10.70
C PHE A 77 0.27 10.12 -10.73
N GLY A 78 0.24 8.80 -10.57
CA GLY A 78 1.43 7.92 -10.61
C GLY A 78 1.96 7.63 -12.01
N THR A 79 1.20 7.90 -13.08
CA THR A 79 1.63 7.62 -14.47
C THR A 79 2.88 8.40 -14.87
N LEU A 80 2.88 9.73 -14.72
CA LEU A 80 4.04 10.56 -15.10
C LEU A 80 5.28 10.25 -14.26
N PRO A 81 5.21 10.14 -12.91
CA PRO A 81 6.33 9.67 -12.11
C PRO A 81 6.86 8.30 -12.56
N SER A 82 6.00 7.36 -12.92
CA SER A 82 6.44 6.02 -13.35
C SER A 82 7.20 6.06 -14.66
N ILE A 83 6.77 6.89 -15.61
CA ILE A 83 7.50 7.14 -16.86
C ILE A 83 8.85 7.81 -16.59
N ASP A 84 8.87 8.84 -15.74
CA ASP A 84 10.09 9.54 -15.34
C ASP A 84 11.13 8.60 -14.71
N TYR A 85 10.71 7.76 -13.75
CA TYR A 85 11.57 6.74 -13.13
C TYR A 85 11.99 5.64 -14.10
N ALA A 86 11.15 5.27 -15.06
CA ALA A 86 11.46 4.23 -16.04
C ALA A 86 12.41 4.69 -17.15
N LEU A 87 12.30 5.96 -17.59
CA LEU A 87 12.92 6.41 -18.83
C LEU A 87 13.87 7.60 -18.66
N VAL A 88 13.63 8.49 -17.69
CA VAL A 88 14.33 9.79 -17.60
C VAL A 88 15.39 9.76 -16.49
N ARG A 89 15.02 9.45 -15.26
CA ARG A 89 15.91 9.51 -14.08
C ARG A 89 16.56 8.17 -13.74
N GLN A 90 17.10 7.49 -14.75
CA GLN A 90 17.75 6.19 -14.61
C GLN A 90 19.24 6.33 -14.24
N TYR A 91 19.58 6.66 -12.99
CA TYR A 91 20.98 6.63 -12.54
C TYR A 91 21.40 5.20 -12.13
N ASN A 92 22.20 4.54 -12.97
CA ASN A 92 22.71 3.16 -12.80
C ASN A 92 21.71 2.13 -12.22
N PRO A 93 20.48 2.01 -12.76
CA PRO A 93 19.52 1.06 -12.22
C PRO A 93 19.91 -0.37 -12.61
N THR A 94 19.81 -1.27 -11.63
CA THR A 94 19.98 -2.70 -11.86
C THR A 94 18.89 -3.21 -12.83
N PRO A 95 19.12 -4.32 -13.55
CA PRO A 95 18.09 -4.92 -14.41
C PRO A 95 16.77 -5.18 -13.69
N LEU A 96 16.84 -5.56 -12.41
CA LEU A 96 15.65 -5.77 -11.56
C LEU A 96 14.84 -4.48 -11.37
N ILE A 97 15.51 -3.36 -11.07
CA ILE A 97 14.85 -2.05 -10.92
C ILE A 97 14.25 -1.59 -12.24
N ARG A 98 14.93 -1.82 -13.37
CA ARG A 98 14.38 -1.50 -14.70
C ARG A 98 13.09 -2.27 -14.96
N LEU A 99 13.06 -3.57 -14.62
CA LEU A 99 11.88 -4.40 -14.80
C LEU A 99 10.74 -3.98 -13.85
N GLN A 100 11.05 -3.64 -12.60
CA GLN A 100 10.07 -3.05 -11.68
C GLN A 100 9.46 -1.76 -12.26
N ASN A 101 10.29 -0.84 -12.74
CA ASN A 101 9.79 0.41 -13.31
C ASN A 101 8.95 0.17 -14.57
N ALA A 102 9.35 -0.80 -15.43
CA ALA A 102 8.57 -1.18 -16.60
C ALA A 102 7.17 -1.70 -16.24
N THR A 103 7.03 -2.50 -15.17
CA THR A 103 5.70 -2.93 -14.71
C THR A 103 4.83 -1.76 -14.26
N MET A 104 5.42 -0.72 -13.65
CA MET A 104 4.68 0.47 -13.22
C MET A 104 4.23 1.37 -14.37
N VAL A 105 5.00 1.41 -15.47
CA VAL A 105 4.59 2.08 -16.72
C VAL A 105 3.33 1.44 -17.32
N ILE A 106 3.09 0.15 -17.08
CA ILE A 106 1.85 -0.54 -17.49
C ILE A 106 0.76 -0.32 -16.44
N TYR A 107 1.09 -0.52 -15.17
CA TYR A 107 0.14 -0.47 -14.05
C TYR A 107 -0.69 0.82 -14.03
N HIS A 108 -0.02 1.99 -14.02
CA HIS A 108 -0.70 3.26 -13.78
C HIS A 108 -1.66 3.68 -14.91
N PRO A 109 -1.29 3.58 -16.20
CA PRO A 109 -2.24 3.79 -17.30
C PRO A 109 -3.43 2.83 -17.27
N CYS A 110 -3.20 1.54 -16.96
CA CYS A 110 -4.30 0.58 -16.87
C CYS A 110 -5.27 0.90 -15.72
N GLU A 111 -4.75 1.29 -14.55
CA GLU A 111 -5.58 1.73 -13.41
C GLU A 111 -6.39 2.99 -13.75
N LEU A 112 -5.77 3.95 -14.46
CA LEU A 112 -6.44 5.15 -14.98
C LEU A 112 -7.59 4.79 -15.94
N MET A 113 -7.35 3.91 -16.92
CA MET A 113 -8.38 3.52 -17.88
C MET A 113 -9.55 2.79 -17.22
N TYR A 114 -9.26 1.92 -16.26
CA TYR A 114 -10.30 1.28 -15.44
C TYR A 114 -11.15 2.30 -14.68
N TRP A 115 -10.51 3.29 -14.04
CA TRP A 115 -11.23 4.32 -13.29
C TRP A 115 -12.13 5.18 -14.21
N LEU A 116 -11.62 5.60 -15.37
CA LEU A 116 -12.38 6.36 -16.37
C LEU A 116 -13.59 5.58 -16.90
N GLY A 117 -13.44 4.28 -17.13
CA GLY A 117 -14.54 3.40 -17.57
C GLY A 117 -15.56 3.09 -16.46
N ALA A 118 -15.10 2.96 -15.21
CA ALA A 118 -15.98 2.77 -14.05
C ALA A 118 -16.92 3.97 -13.85
N HIS A 119 -16.42 5.19 -14.06
CA HIS A 119 -17.18 6.44 -13.92
C HIS A 119 -17.85 6.93 -15.20
N LYS A 120 -17.86 6.13 -16.27
CA LYS A 120 -18.51 6.46 -17.54
C LYS A 120 -18.00 7.73 -18.21
N ILE A 121 -16.77 8.14 -17.90
CA ILE A 121 -16.09 9.25 -18.57
C ILE A 121 -15.63 8.80 -19.95
N VAL A 122 -15.08 7.58 -20.04
CA VAL A 122 -14.77 6.91 -21.31
C VAL A 122 -15.78 5.81 -21.53
N THR A 123 -16.53 5.91 -22.63
CA THR A 123 -17.51 4.89 -23.01
C THR A 123 -16.78 3.61 -23.42
N MET A 124 -16.98 2.55 -22.64
CA MET A 124 -16.46 1.21 -22.94
C MET A 124 -17.41 0.14 -22.37
N SER A 125 -17.35 -1.06 -22.95
CA SER A 125 -18.15 -2.18 -22.45
C SER A 125 -17.67 -2.61 -21.05
N PRO A 126 -18.53 -3.23 -20.23
CA PRO A 126 -18.13 -3.77 -18.93
C PRO A 126 -16.93 -4.73 -19.04
N LEU A 127 -16.92 -5.56 -20.09
CA LEU A 127 -15.81 -6.48 -20.36
C LEU A 127 -14.50 -5.75 -20.67
N ALA A 128 -14.54 -4.65 -21.42
CA ALA A 128 -13.35 -3.85 -21.70
C ALA A 128 -12.81 -3.18 -20.41
N ASN A 129 -13.69 -2.63 -19.58
CA ASN A 129 -13.31 -2.02 -18.30
C ASN A 129 -12.64 -3.03 -17.35
N ASP A 130 -13.23 -4.22 -17.28
CA ASP A 130 -12.75 -5.36 -16.48
C ASP A 130 -11.40 -5.90 -17.00
N ARG A 131 -11.15 -5.87 -18.32
CA ARG A 131 -9.81 -6.16 -18.88
C ARG A 131 -8.75 -5.14 -18.44
N TRP A 132 -9.07 -3.85 -18.38
CA TRP A 132 -8.16 -2.83 -17.85
C TRP A 132 -7.85 -3.05 -16.37
N SER A 133 -8.86 -3.38 -15.57
CA SER A 133 -8.69 -3.74 -14.16
C SER A 133 -7.77 -4.95 -13.97
N ARG A 134 -7.97 -6.02 -14.75
CA ARG A 134 -7.08 -7.19 -14.68
C ARG A 134 -5.67 -6.87 -15.15
N ALA A 135 -5.50 -6.10 -16.22
CA ALA A 135 -4.18 -5.73 -16.74
C ALA A 135 -3.38 -4.95 -15.69
N CYS A 136 -4.00 -4.01 -14.97
CA CYS A 136 -3.31 -3.31 -13.88
C CYS A 136 -2.95 -4.28 -12.75
N CYS A 137 -3.84 -5.20 -12.35
CA CYS A 137 -3.55 -6.17 -11.29
C CYS A 137 -2.45 -7.18 -11.68
N ILE A 138 -2.37 -7.59 -12.95
CA ILE A 138 -1.28 -8.41 -13.47
C ILE A 138 0.05 -7.66 -13.37
N ALA A 139 0.11 -6.41 -13.84
CA ALA A 139 1.32 -5.58 -13.75
C ALA A 139 1.74 -5.36 -12.29
N TRP A 140 0.79 -5.10 -11.39
CA TRP A 140 1.04 -4.99 -9.95
C TRP A 140 1.60 -6.30 -9.38
N SER A 141 1.00 -7.44 -9.71
CA SER A 141 1.48 -8.75 -9.24
C SER A 141 2.91 -9.04 -9.70
N ALA A 142 3.24 -8.70 -10.95
CA ALA A 142 4.60 -8.83 -11.47
C ALA A 142 5.57 -7.95 -10.66
N TRP A 143 5.22 -6.69 -10.38
CA TRP A 143 6.03 -5.82 -9.54
C TRP A 143 6.26 -6.39 -8.13
N ILE A 144 5.22 -6.94 -7.50
CA ILE A 144 5.30 -7.53 -6.15
C ILE A 144 6.30 -8.70 -6.13
N VAL A 145 6.28 -9.57 -7.13
CA VAL A 145 7.23 -10.70 -7.25
C VAL A 145 8.67 -10.19 -7.35
N LEU A 146 8.91 -9.16 -8.17
CA LEU A 146 10.23 -8.55 -8.31
C LEU A 146 10.68 -7.85 -7.02
N GLU A 147 9.75 -7.20 -6.32
CA GLU A 147 10.01 -6.57 -5.03
C GLU A 147 10.38 -7.61 -3.97
N LEU A 148 9.66 -8.74 -3.90
CA LEU A 148 10.00 -9.83 -2.99
C LEU A 148 11.40 -10.40 -3.28
N TRP A 149 11.79 -10.51 -4.55
CA TRP A 149 13.14 -10.89 -4.95
C TRP A 149 14.19 -9.88 -4.48
N SER A 150 13.93 -8.59 -4.70
CA SER A 150 14.79 -7.49 -4.23
C SER A 150 14.98 -7.54 -2.71
N LEU A 151 13.87 -7.69 -1.98
CA LEU A 151 13.82 -7.78 -0.52
C LEU A 151 14.58 -8.99 0.02
N TRP A 152 14.59 -10.11 -0.70
CA TRP A 152 15.39 -11.26 -0.30
C TRP A 152 16.90 -10.94 -0.32
N GLY A 153 17.36 -10.19 -1.32
CA GLY A 153 18.71 -9.64 -1.37
C GLY A 153 18.99 -8.72 -0.19
N SER A 154 18.12 -7.74 0.05
CA SER A 154 18.23 -6.81 1.19
C SER A 154 18.24 -7.52 2.54
N TYR A 155 17.44 -8.57 2.70
CA TYR A 155 17.40 -9.40 3.90
C TYR A 155 18.75 -10.08 4.15
N LYS A 156 19.33 -10.74 3.13
CA LYS A 156 20.65 -11.39 3.24
C LYS A 156 21.73 -10.38 3.59
N SER A 157 21.73 -9.22 2.93
CA SER A 157 22.70 -8.14 3.17
C SER A 157 22.58 -7.58 4.59
N ALA A 158 21.37 -7.33 5.07
CA ALA A 158 21.14 -6.84 6.44
C ALA A 158 21.57 -7.86 7.50
N LYS A 159 21.27 -9.16 7.30
CA LYS A 159 21.73 -10.24 8.18
C LYS A 159 23.26 -10.34 8.22
N ARG A 160 23.92 -10.21 7.07
CA ARG A 160 25.39 -10.19 6.98
C ARG A 160 25.95 -8.97 7.72
N ALA A 161 25.39 -7.79 7.50
CA ALA A 161 25.81 -6.56 8.18
C ALA A 161 25.65 -6.66 9.72
N ILE A 162 24.59 -7.28 10.23
CA ILE A 162 24.43 -7.52 11.68
C ILE A 162 25.53 -8.44 12.23
N ARG A 163 25.90 -9.47 11.46
CA ARG A 163 26.93 -10.45 11.87
C ARG A 163 28.34 -9.85 11.82
N ASP A 164 28.61 -9.05 10.79
CA ASP A 164 29.93 -8.49 10.52
C ASP A 164 30.11 -7.11 11.21
N ALA A 165 29.11 -6.63 11.95
CA ALA A 165 29.15 -5.36 12.68
C ALA A 165 30.23 -5.35 13.76
N GLN A 166 31.13 -4.37 13.67
CA GLN A 166 32.22 -4.18 14.65
C GLN A 166 31.78 -3.33 15.84
N THR A 167 30.79 -2.45 15.65
CA THR A 167 30.29 -1.55 16.69
C THR A 167 28.82 -1.85 17.03
N LYS A 168 28.39 -1.43 18.23
CA LYS A 168 26.97 -1.47 18.63
C LYS A 168 26.11 -0.59 17.72
N GLU A 169 26.66 0.53 17.25
CA GLU A 169 25.94 1.46 16.37
C GLU A 169 25.69 0.84 14.99
N ASP A 170 26.71 0.22 14.37
CA ASP A 170 26.56 -0.46 13.07
C ASP A 170 25.54 -1.60 13.16
N LYS A 171 25.58 -2.34 14.27
CA LYS A 171 24.62 -3.41 14.54
C LYS A 171 23.19 -2.87 14.66
N ALA A 172 23.00 -1.74 15.35
CA ALA A 172 21.69 -1.11 15.49
C ALA A 172 21.16 -0.62 14.14
N LYS A 173 21.99 0.04 13.33
CA LYS A 173 21.63 0.48 11.97
C LYS A 173 21.21 -0.70 11.09
N ALA A 174 21.99 -1.79 11.10
CA ALA A 174 21.67 -2.99 10.33
C ALA A 174 20.39 -3.69 10.82
N GLN A 175 20.11 -3.65 12.13
CA GLN A 175 18.85 -4.14 12.70
C GLN A 175 17.65 -3.29 12.27
N ASP A 176 17.80 -1.98 12.16
CA ASP A 176 16.72 -1.11 11.69
C ASP A 176 16.42 -1.31 10.21
N VAL A 177 17.45 -1.50 9.37
CA VAL A 177 17.27 -1.94 7.98
C VAL A 177 16.54 -3.28 7.93
N LEU A 178 16.90 -4.25 8.78
CA LEU A 178 16.23 -5.55 8.82
C LEU A 178 14.75 -5.43 9.21
N LYS A 179 14.40 -4.56 10.16
CA LYS A 179 13.00 -4.29 10.55
C LYS A 179 12.20 -3.71 9.37
N ASP A 180 12.78 -2.76 8.64
CA ASP A 180 12.17 -2.19 7.43
C ASP A 180 11.90 -3.28 6.37
N VAL A 181 12.90 -4.12 6.11
CA VAL A 181 12.79 -5.25 5.17
C VAL A 181 11.67 -6.20 5.59
N TYR A 182 11.53 -6.54 6.87
CA TYR A 182 10.44 -7.39 7.34
C TYR A 182 9.06 -6.76 7.14
N LEU A 183 8.89 -5.48 7.47
CA LEU A 183 7.62 -4.78 7.23
C LEU A 183 7.26 -4.77 5.73
N ARG A 184 8.26 -4.60 4.86
CA ARG A 184 8.07 -4.69 3.41
C ARG A 184 7.67 -6.09 2.96
N ILE A 185 8.33 -7.13 3.45
CA ILE A 185 7.99 -8.53 3.14
C ILE A 185 6.55 -8.83 3.58
N VAL A 186 6.15 -8.44 4.80
CA VAL A 186 4.78 -8.65 5.30
C VAL A 186 3.76 -7.93 4.41
N ALA A 187 4.03 -6.68 4.04
CA ALA A 187 3.15 -5.94 3.15
C ALA A 187 3.00 -6.63 1.78
N GLN A 188 4.12 -7.02 1.15
CA GLN A 188 4.11 -7.69 -0.14
C GLN A 188 3.49 -9.10 -0.09
N ALA A 189 3.68 -9.84 0.99
CA ALA A 189 3.07 -11.15 1.19
C ALA A 189 1.54 -11.07 1.33
N CYS A 190 1.01 -9.94 1.82
CA CYS A 190 -0.43 -9.66 1.80
C CYS A 190 -0.90 -9.15 0.43
N ASP A 191 -0.11 -8.32 -0.23
CA ASP A 191 -0.46 -7.72 -1.52
C ASP A 191 -0.47 -8.75 -2.65
N LEU A 192 0.42 -9.73 -2.64
CA LEU A 192 0.50 -10.75 -3.68
C LEU A 192 -0.80 -11.56 -3.87
N PRO A 193 -1.38 -12.20 -2.83
CA PRO A 193 -2.63 -12.93 -3.00
C PRO A 193 -3.79 -12.00 -3.40
N MET A 194 -3.81 -10.75 -2.95
CA MET A 194 -4.81 -9.76 -3.37
C MET A 194 -4.67 -9.40 -4.86
N ALA A 195 -3.44 -9.16 -5.33
CA ALA A 195 -3.15 -8.86 -6.72
C ALA A 195 -3.54 -10.03 -7.63
N ILE A 196 -3.25 -11.28 -7.21
CA ILE A 196 -3.67 -12.49 -7.91
C ILE A 196 -5.20 -12.61 -7.91
N HIS A 197 -5.86 -12.32 -6.78
CA HIS A 197 -7.30 -12.38 -6.68
C HIS A 197 -8.01 -11.47 -7.71
N TRP A 198 -7.52 -10.24 -7.89
CA TRP A 198 -8.11 -9.30 -8.86
C TRP A 198 -7.57 -9.43 -10.29
N SER A 199 -6.49 -10.19 -10.51
CA SER A 199 -6.01 -10.47 -11.86
C SER A 199 -6.78 -11.58 -12.57
N LEU A 200 -7.55 -12.39 -11.82
CA LEU A 200 -8.27 -13.55 -12.33
C LEU A 200 -9.77 -13.29 -12.47
N PRO A 201 -10.44 -13.82 -13.51
CA PRO A 201 -11.90 -13.70 -13.67
C PRO A 201 -12.72 -14.38 -12.56
N SER A 202 -12.14 -15.39 -11.88
CA SER A 202 -12.83 -16.21 -10.90
C SER A 202 -12.82 -15.64 -9.48
N TYR A 203 -12.00 -14.61 -9.19
CA TYR A 203 -11.87 -14.01 -7.86
C TYR A 203 -11.72 -15.05 -6.74
N PRO A 204 -10.66 -15.89 -6.76
CA PRO A 204 -10.59 -17.15 -6.00
C PRO A 204 -10.52 -17.02 -4.47
N LEU A 205 -10.47 -15.80 -3.92
CA LEU A 205 -10.34 -15.59 -2.48
C LEU A 205 -11.64 -15.06 -1.89
N PRO A 206 -12.03 -15.50 -0.69
CA PRO A 206 -13.14 -14.89 0.03
C PRO A 206 -12.90 -13.40 0.30
N ALA A 207 -13.96 -12.59 0.23
CA ALA A 207 -13.88 -11.13 0.41
C ALA A 207 -13.30 -10.73 1.79
N GLU A 208 -13.58 -11.52 2.83
CA GLU A 208 -13.05 -11.31 4.17
C GLU A 208 -11.54 -11.55 4.22
N LEU A 209 -11.04 -12.54 3.47
CA LEU A 209 -9.62 -12.82 3.41
C LEU A 209 -8.87 -11.71 2.65
N VAL A 210 -9.44 -11.21 1.56
CA VAL A 210 -8.93 -10.03 0.85
C VAL A 210 -8.87 -8.82 1.77
N SER A 211 -9.90 -8.63 2.60
CA SER A 211 -9.94 -7.53 3.57
C SER A 211 -8.92 -7.72 4.69
N LEU A 212 -8.71 -8.95 5.17
CA LEU A 212 -7.67 -9.24 6.15
C LEU A 212 -6.27 -8.90 5.63
N PHE A 213 -5.92 -9.35 4.42
CA PHE A 213 -4.65 -8.98 3.77
C PHE A 213 -4.56 -7.46 3.55
N GLY A 214 -5.67 -6.84 3.20
CA GLY A 214 -5.80 -5.39 3.08
C GLY A 214 -5.40 -4.65 4.35
N VAL A 215 -5.90 -5.09 5.51
CA VAL A 215 -5.56 -4.51 6.83
C VAL A 215 -4.12 -4.81 7.20
N VAL A 216 -3.68 -6.07 7.17
CA VAL A 216 -2.34 -6.47 7.63
C VAL A 216 -1.25 -5.80 6.80
N GLY A 217 -1.38 -5.82 5.47
CA GLY A 217 -0.43 -5.14 4.58
C GLY A 217 -0.50 -3.62 4.71
N GLY A 218 -1.70 -3.07 4.96
CA GLY A 218 -1.90 -1.66 5.27
C GLY A 218 -1.19 -1.22 6.55
N LEU A 219 -1.30 -2.00 7.62
CA LEU A 219 -0.64 -1.78 8.91
C LEU A 219 0.88 -1.86 8.78
N ALA A 220 1.41 -2.89 8.11
CA ALA A 220 2.85 -3.04 7.91
C ALA A 220 3.44 -1.84 7.13
N GLY A 221 2.77 -1.43 6.05
CA GLY A 221 3.14 -0.22 5.30
C GLY A 221 2.97 1.07 6.09
N GLY A 222 1.89 1.18 6.88
CA GLY A 222 1.60 2.33 7.74
C GLY A 222 2.62 2.51 8.85
N ILE A 223 3.04 1.44 9.51
CA ILE A 223 4.10 1.46 10.53
C ILE A 223 5.42 1.94 9.91
N ARG A 224 5.75 1.48 8.70
CA ARG A 224 6.94 1.92 7.98
C ARG A 224 6.91 3.43 7.71
N MET A 225 5.80 3.94 7.20
CA MET A 225 5.63 5.38 6.95
C MET A 225 5.61 6.19 8.24
N TRP A 226 4.99 5.68 9.30
CA TRP A 226 5.02 6.30 10.62
C TRP A 226 6.44 6.41 11.16
N ASN A 227 7.26 5.36 11.05
CA ASN A 227 8.66 5.39 11.49
C ASN A 227 9.48 6.42 10.72
N ALA A 228 9.21 6.60 9.42
CA ALA A 228 9.87 7.61 8.60
C ALA A 228 9.55 9.07 9.03
N THR A 229 8.47 9.31 9.78
CA THR A 229 8.17 10.65 10.34
C THR A 229 9.00 11.00 11.58
N SER A 230 9.82 10.08 12.08
CA SER A 230 10.74 10.32 13.21
C SER A 230 12.17 10.64 12.81
N ALA A 231 12.48 10.54 11.52
CA ALA A 231 13.72 11.07 10.95
C ALA A 231 13.57 12.58 10.74
#